data_AF-A0A0Q4MPM0-F1
#
_entry.id   AF-A0A0Q4MPM0-F1
#
_cell.length_a   1.000
_cell.length_b   1.000
_cell.length_c   1.000
_cell.angle_alpha   90.00
_cell.angle_beta   90.00
_cell.angle_gamma   90.00
#
_symmetry.space_group_name_H-M   'P 1'
#
loop_
_entity.id
_entity.type
_entity.pdbx_description
1 polymer ?
#
loop_
_entity_poly.entity_id
_entity_poly.type
_entity_poly.pdbx_seq_one_letter_code
_entity_poly.pdbx_strand_id
1 'polypeptide(L)'
;MPSHPTRHTIARQWQLLKLLPSRHPGMSSTQLQAALTTVGHTTSKRTVERDLVELAALFPLQCNSKGMPYGWYWQPGLSLGEAQQLQPDALTPPEQIELRAWVDDGLARRLHAQPLAMDMQLAAHPNGGATLEATVDDNRALMSWLLSQAGSIRVQAPQALRLALLEQLRQSLALHESGH
;
A
#
# COMPACT_ATOMS: atom_id res chain seq x y z
N MET A 1 -8.90 26.08 15.98
CA MET A 1 -7.77 26.41 15.09
C MET A 1 -6.54 25.63 15.55
N PRO A 2 -5.87 24.86 14.69
CA PRO A 2 -4.43 24.68 14.85
C PRO A 2 -3.74 24.65 13.48
N SER A 3 -3.30 25.79 12.93
CA SER A 3 -3.04 25.86 11.48
C SER A 3 -1.66 26.36 11.03
N HIS A 4 -0.66 26.46 11.92
CA HIS A 4 0.71 26.81 11.51
C HIS A 4 1.81 25.81 11.98
N PRO A 5 1.96 25.49 13.28
CA PRO A 5 3.06 24.62 13.72
C PRO A 5 2.93 23.18 13.22
N THR A 6 1.72 22.63 13.14
CA THR A 6 1.47 21.26 12.63
C THR A 6 1.77 21.15 11.14
N ARG A 7 1.36 22.15 10.33
CA ARG A 7 1.65 22.18 8.88
C ARG A 7 3.15 22.26 8.61
N HIS A 8 3.88 23.04 9.40
CA HIS A 8 5.33 23.16 9.28
C HIS A 8 6.05 21.86 9.66
N THR A 9 5.58 21.14 10.68
CA THR A 9 6.10 19.83 11.06
C THR A 9 5.90 18.80 9.96
N ILE A 10 4.68 18.69 9.41
CA ILE A 10 4.37 17.74 8.32
C ILE A 10 5.21 18.06 7.07
N ALA A 11 5.28 19.33 6.67
CA ALA A 11 6.07 19.73 5.50
C ALA A 11 7.55 19.38 5.66
N ARG A 12 8.11 19.62 6.85
CA ARG A 12 9.50 19.28 7.19
C ARG A 12 9.76 17.78 7.20
N GLN A 13 8.87 17.00 7.79
CA GLN A 13 8.95 15.53 7.81
C GLN A 13 8.88 14.96 6.39
N TRP A 14 7.99 15.48 5.54
CA TRP A 14 7.91 15.10 4.14
C TRP A 14 9.19 15.44 3.37
N GLN A 15 9.79 16.59 3.66
CA GLN A 15 11.04 16.99 3.05
C GLN A 15 12.22 16.11 3.51
N LEU A 16 12.24 15.63 4.76
CA LEU A 16 13.22 14.65 5.22
C LEU A 16 13.13 13.34 4.42
N LEU A 17 11.92 12.82 4.22
CA LEU A 17 11.71 11.61 3.42
C LEU A 17 12.27 11.75 1.98
N LYS A 18 12.14 12.95 1.38
CA LYS A 18 12.70 13.27 0.05
C LYS A 18 14.22 13.31 0.02
N LEU A 19 14.84 13.72 1.11
CA LEU A 19 16.30 13.89 1.20
C LEU A 19 17.03 12.59 1.51
N LEU A 20 16.34 11.60 2.11
CA LEU A 20 16.95 10.33 2.48
C LEU A 20 17.37 9.52 1.24
N PRO A 21 18.62 9.03 1.18
CA PRO A 21 19.09 8.20 0.08
C PRO A 21 18.53 6.77 0.18
N SER A 22 18.50 6.05 -0.95
CA SER A 22 18.07 4.65 -1.04
C SER A 22 19.20 3.62 -0.87
N ARG A 23 20.39 4.06 -0.41
CA ARG A 23 21.57 3.21 -0.24
C ARG A 23 22.38 3.57 1.01
N HIS A 24 23.06 2.56 1.56
CA HIS A 24 24.10 2.72 2.58
C HIS A 24 25.28 3.56 2.05
N PRO A 25 25.97 4.37 2.87
CA PRO A 25 25.85 4.51 4.33
C PRO A 25 24.76 5.48 4.80
N GLY A 26 24.01 6.12 3.90
CA GLY A 26 22.98 7.09 4.25
C GLY A 26 23.46 8.52 4.41
N MET A 27 22.58 9.39 4.92
CA MET A 27 22.88 10.78 5.29
C MET A 27 22.77 10.97 6.80
N SER A 28 23.74 11.66 7.39
CA SER A 28 23.70 11.98 8.82
C SER A 28 22.66 13.04 9.16
N SER A 29 22.20 13.07 10.41
CA SER A 29 21.25 14.08 10.90
C SER A 29 21.77 15.52 10.70
N THR A 30 23.09 15.73 10.77
CA THR A 30 23.72 17.04 10.50
C THR A 30 23.61 17.41 9.02
N GLN A 31 23.88 16.46 8.11
CA GLN A 31 23.73 16.70 6.67
C GLN A 31 22.27 16.94 6.28
N LEU A 32 21.34 16.18 6.87
CA LEU A 32 19.90 16.37 6.66
C LEU A 32 19.41 17.71 7.21
N GLN A 33 19.91 18.16 8.36
CA GLN A 33 19.61 19.47 8.91
C GLN A 33 20.11 20.61 7.99
N ALA A 34 21.33 20.49 7.47
CA ALA A 34 21.88 21.46 6.53
C ALA A 34 21.05 21.48 5.23
N ALA A 35 20.71 20.31 4.69
CA ALA A 35 19.90 20.19 3.48
C ALA A 35 18.48 20.77 3.67
N LEU A 36 17.83 20.53 4.82
CA LEU A 36 16.54 21.15 5.18
C LEU A 36 16.62 22.67 5.23
N THR A 37 17.71 23.21 5.76
CA THR A 37 17.92 24.66 5.83
C THR A 37 17.99 25.28 4.43
N THR A 38 18.70 24.63 3.50
CA THR A 38 18.80 25.07 2.09
C THR A 38 17.43 25.13 1.39
N VAL A 39 16.49 24.27 1.77
CA VAL A 39 15.12 24.22 1.20
C VAL A 39 14.09 25.01 2.03
N GLY A 40 14.53 25.86 2.96
CA GLY A 40 13.67 26.79 3.69
C GLY A 40 13.08 26.26 5.00
N HIS A 41 13.50 25.09 5.47
CA HIS A 41 13.05 24.48 6.73
C HIS A 41 14.12 24.60 7.81
N THR A 42 14.22 25.77 8.45
CA THR A 42 15.17 26.00 9.55
C THR A 42 14.77 25.18 10.78
N THR A 43 15.65 24.26 11.19
CA THR A 43 15.41 23.37 12.33
C THR A 43 16.73 22.98 13.01
N SER A 44 16.65 22.47 14.24
CA SER A 44 17.80 21.91 14.95
C SER A 44 18.09 20.46 14.54
N LYS A 45 19.34 20.01 14.74
CA LYS A 45 19.74 18.60 14.59
C LYS A 45 18.89 17.67 15.48
N ARG A 46 18.63 18.07 16.72
CA ARG A 46 17.78 17.30 17.67
C ARG A 46 16.37 17.09 17.14
N THR A 47 15.80 18.10 16.47
CA THR A 47 14.46 17.97 15.88
C THR A 47 14.48 17.06 14.66
N VAL A 48 15.56 17.07 13.85
CA VAL A 48 15.74 16.12 12.74
C VAL A 48 15.85 14.69 13.26
N GLU A 49 16.64 14.46 14.30
CA GLU A 49 16.78 13.13 14.92
C GLU A 49 15.44 12.61 15.46
N ARG A 50 14.68 13.46 16.16
CA ARG A 50 13.34 13.11 16.64
C ARG A 50 12.40 12.75 15.48
N ASP A 51 12.36 13.56 14.43
CA ASP A 51 11.50 13.31 13.28
C ASP A 51 11.90 12.01 12.55
N LEU A 52 13.20 11.72 12.43
CA LEU A 52 13.68 10.47 11.81
C LEU A 52 13.25 9.24 12.61
N VAL A 53 13.27 9.32 13.95
CA VAL A 53 12.75 8.26 14.82
C VAL A 53 11.23 8.10 14.64
N GLU A 54 10.48 9.20 14.62
CA GLU A 54 9.02 9.18 14.37
C GLU A 54 8.69 8.59 12.99
N LEU A 55 9.44 8.97 11.95
CA LEU A 55 9.26 8.49 10.59
C LEU A 55 9.65 7.02 10.44
N ALA A 56 10.71 6.56 11.12
CA ALA A 56 11.12 5.16 11.08
C ALA A 56 10.10 4.20 11.74
N ALA A 57 9.19 4.72 12.57
CA ALA A 57 8.07 3.95 13.10
C ALA A 57 6.98 3.69 12.04
N LEU A 58 6.96 4.47 10.95
CA LEU A 58 5.91 4.41 9.91
C LEU A 58 6.45 3.97 8.55
N PHE A 59 7.74 4.20 8.30
CA PHE A 59 8.40 3.96 7.02
C PHE A 59 9.62 3.05 7.22
N PRO A 60 9.99 2.23 6.22
CA PRO A 60 11.16 1.33 6.29
C PRO A 60 12.48 2.11 6.17
N LEU A 61 12.76 2.95 7.17
CA LEU A 61 13.99 3.71 7.30
C LEU A 61 14.97 2.95 8.20
N GLN A 62 16.25 3.00 7.85
CA GLN A 62 17.31 2.37 8.61
C GLN A 62 18.34 3.39 9.07
N CYS A 63 18.83 3.21 10.29
CA CYS A 63 19.96 3.95 10.84
C CYS A 63 21.20 3.05 10.80
N ASN A 64 22.20 3.47 10.03
CA ASN A 64 23.50 2.84 10.03
C ASN A 64 24.32 3.34 11.23
N SER A 65 24.41 2.52 12.27
CA SER A 65 25.20 2.77 13.48
C SER A 65 26.63 2.20 13.44
N LYS A 66 27.05 1.60 12.31
CA LYS A 66 28.37 0.92 12.19
C LYS A 66 29.57 1.88 12.10
N GLY A 67 29.34 3.18 11.94
CA GLY A 67 30.38 4.20 11.93
C GLY A 67 29.80 5.59 12.15
N MET A 68 30.55 6.45 12.84
CA MET A 68 30.15 7.85 13.04
C MET A 68 30.59 8.72 11.84
N PRO A 69 29.76 9.68 11.40
CA PRO A 69 28.41 9.97 11.89
C PRO A 69 27.37 8.94 11.40
N TYR A 70 26.39 8.61 12.25
CA TYR A 70 25.32 7.67 11.88
C TYR A 70 24.53 8.18 10.68
N GLY A 71 24.33 7.31 9.71
CA GLY A 71 23.64 7.65 8.47
C GLY A 71 22.24 7.05 8.40
N TRP A 72 21.27 7.86 8.01
CA TRP A 72 19.90 7.45 7.76
C TRP A 72 19.66 7.25 6.28
N TYR A 73 18.93 6.19 5.93
CA TYR A 73 18.62 5.83 4.55
C TYR A 73 17.32 5.02 4.51
N TRP A 74 16.69 4.99 3.35
CA TRP A 74 15.63 4.01 3.08
C TRP A 74 16.23 2.61 3.05
N GLN A 75 15.44 1.59 3.43
CA GLN A 75 15.83 0.21 3.22
C GLN A 75 16.35 -0.01 1.79
N PRO A 76 17.46 -0.76 1.60
CA PRO A 76 18.02 -1.00 0.28
C PRO A 76 16.97 -1.56 -0.69
N GLY A 77 16.88 -0.96 -1.89
CA GLY A 77 15.87 -1.32 -2.89
C GLY A 77 14.54 -0.57 -2.75
N LEU A 78 14.44 0.38 -1.82
CA LEU A 78 13.30 1.30 -1.70
C LEU A 78 13.80 2.75 -1.74
N SER A 79 13.12 3.59 -2.51
CA SER A 79 13.30 5.03 -2.60
C SER A 79 11.96 5.74 -2.34
N LEU A 80 11.99 7.05 -2.10
CA LEU A 80 10.73 7.80 -1.95
C LEU A 80 9.83 7.69 -3.19
N GLY A 81 10.41 7.65 -4.40
CA GLY A 81 9.61 7.50 -5.63
C GLY A 81 8.86 6.17 -5.66
N GLU A 82 9.50 5.10 -5.19
CA GLU A 82 8.86 3.79 -5.02
C GLU A 82 7.88 3.80 -3.85
N ALA A 83 8.23 4.43 -2.72
CA ALA A 83 7.35 4.57 -1.55
C ALA A 83 6.11 5.44 -1.80
N GLN A 84 6.17 6.38 -2.75
CA GLN A 84 5.03 7.17 -3.22
C GLN A 84 4.10 6.35 -4.13
N GLN A 85 4.64 5.33 -4.80
CA GLN A 85 3.87 4.36 -5.57
C GLN A 85 3.33 3.23 -4.69
N LEU A 86 4.00 2.95 -3.57
CA LEU A 86 3.51 2.06 -2.53
C LEU A 86 2.24 2.68 -1.93
N GLN A 87 1.14 1.95 -2.11
CA GLN A 87 -0.11 2.28 -1.45
C GLN A 87 0.10 2.18 0.08
N PRO A 88 -0.58 2.98 0.91
CA PRO A 88 -0.41 2.96 2.37
C PRO A 88 -0.51 1.55 2.97
N ASP A 89 -1.42 0.74 2.41
CA ASP A 89 -1.65 -0.65 2.82
C ASP A 89 -0.46 -1.56 2.51
N ALA A 90 0.41 -1.21 1.55
CA ALA A 90 1.60 -1.98 1.16
C ALA A 90 2.75 -1.89 2.19
N LEU A 91 2.66 -0.97 3.15
CA LEU A 91 3.60 -0.89 4.28
C LEU A 91 3.25 -1.88 5.40
N THR A 92 2.07 -2.49 5.32
CA THR A 92 1.59 -3.55 6.22
C THR A 92 1.54 -4.86 5.42
N PRO A 93 2.05 -5.99 5.95
CA PRO A 93 1.85 -7.27 5.29
C PRO A 93 0.33 -7.52 5.15
N PRO A 94 -0.18 -7.80 3.94
CA PRO A 94 -1.60 -8.03 3.76
C PRO A 94 -2.03 -9.25 4.56
N GLU A 95 -3.19 -9.14 5.21
CA GLU A 95 -3.82 -10.30 5.82
C GLU A 95 -4.26 -11.25 4.70
N GLN A 96 -3.90 -12.52 4.82
CA GLN A 96 -4.30 -13.52 3.84
C GLN A 96 -5.69 -14.04 4.17
N ILE A 97 -6.55 -14.10 3.16
CA ILE A 97 -7.92 -14.57 3.29
C ILE A 97 -8.19 -15.72 2.32
N GLU A 98 -9.01 -16.67 2.76
CA GLU A 98 -9.54 -17.72 1.91
C GLU A 98 -10.70 -17.17 1.09
N LEU A 99 -10.44 -16.87 -0.19
CA LEU A 99 -11.44 -16.46 -1.14
C LEU A 99 -12.16 -17.68 -1.69
N ARG A 100 -13.47 -17.77 -1.43
CA ARG A 100 -14.38 -18.69 -2.11
C ARG A 100 -15.33 -17.91 -2.99
N ALA A 101 -15.36 -18.19 -4.29
CA ALA A 101 -16.23 -17.51 -5.24
C ALA A 101 -16.71 -18.47 -6.34
N TRP A 102 -17.92 -18.24 -6.85
CA TRP A 102 -18.32 -18.83 -8.12
C TRP A 102 -17.84 -17.93 -9.27
N VAL A 103 -17.31 -18.52 -10.34
CA VAL A 103 -16.87 -17.84 -11.56
C VAL A 103 -17.55 -18.47 -12.77
N ASP A 104 -17.81 -17.69 -13.81
CA ASP A 104 -18.30 -18.25 -15.09
C ASP A 104 -17.21 -19.04 -15.83
N ASP A 105 -17.60 -19.77 -16.89
CA ASP A 105 -16.67 -20.59 -17.67
C ASP A 105 -15.57 -19.77 -18.37
N GLY A 106 -15.86 -18.52 -18.72
CA GLY A 106 -14.90 -17.63 -19.37
C GLY A 106 -13.79 -17.21 -18.42
N LEU A 107 -14.16 -16.82 -17.20
CA LEU A 107 -13.23 -16.47 -16.14
C LEU A 107 -12.49 -17.71 -15.63
N ALA A 108 -13.15 -18.86 -15.50
CA ALA A 108 -12.50 -20.12 -15.13
C ALA A 108 -11.36 -20.49 -16.10
N ARG A 109 -11.58 -20.37 -17.43
CA ARG A 109 -10.52 -20.60 -18.43
C ARG A 109 -9.35 -19.62 -18.29
N ARG A 110 -9.64 -18.34 -18.01
CA ARG A 110 -8.59 -17.33 -17.79
C ARG A 110 -7.78 -17.64 -16.54
N LEU A 111 -8.44 -17.98 -15.44
CA LEU A 111 -7.80 -18.35 -14.18
C LEU A 111 -6.93 -19.61 -14.34
N HIS A 112 -7.39 -20.60 -15.12
CA HIS A 112 -6.57 -21.77 -15.42
C HIS A 112 -5.26 -21.42 -16.14
N ALA A 113 -5.27 -20.42 -17.03
CA ALA A 113 -4.06 -19.95 -17.72
C ALA A 113 -3.21 -18.97 -16.87
N GLN A 114 -3.86 -18.20 -16.00
CA GLN A 114 -3.23 -17.20 -15.13
C GLN A 114 -3.82 -17.31 -13.71
N PRO A 115 -3.26 -18.21 -12.87
CA PRO A 115 -3.71 -18.39 -11.51
C PRO A 115 -3.54 -17.13 -10.66
N LEU A 116 -4.48 -16.87 -9.76
CA LEU A 116 -4.40 -15.77 -8.79
C LEU A 116 -3.42 -16.06 -7.64
N ALA A 117 -3.33 -17.33 -7.26
CA ALA A 117 -2.51 -17.80 -6.15
C ALA A 117 -1.97 -19.20 -6.47
N MET A 118 -0.92 -19.61 -5.75
CA MET A 118 -0.31 -20.92 -5.94
C MET A 118 -1.20 -22.07 -5.47
N ASP A 119 -2.04 -21.83 -4.46
CA ASP A 119 -2.96 -22.81 -3.87
C ASP A 119 -4.35 -22.79 -4.53
N MET A 120 -4.50 -22.04 -5.63
CA MET A 120 -5.77 -21.85 -6.30
C MET A 120 -6.34 -23.17 -6.85
N GLN A 121 -7.58 -23.46 -6.46
CA GLN A 121 -8.36 -24.60 -6.93
C GLN A 121 -9.61 -24.14 -7.68
N LEU A 122 -9.93 -24.84 -8.77
CA LEU A 122 -11.12 -24.62 -9.57
C LEU A 122 -11.91 -25.92 -9.66
N ALA A 123 -13.08 -25.96 -9.03
CA ALA A 123 -14.00 -27.09 -9.11
C ALA A 123 -15.16 -26.76 -10.06
N ALA A 124 -15.24 -27.45 -11.20
CA ALA A 124 -16.32 -27.24 -12.17
C ALA A 124 -17.69 -27.55 -11.54
N HIS A 125 -18.68 -26.69 -11.81
CA HIS A 125 -20.05 -26.90 -11.34
C HIS A 125 -20.92 -27.55 -12.42
N PRO A 126 -21.81 -28.50 -12.07
CA PRO A 126 -22.72 -29.14 -13.03
C PRO A 126 -23.66 -28.17 -13.76
N ASN A 127 -23.95 -27.02 -13.13
CA ASN A 127 -24.89 -26.02 -13.64
C ASN A 127 -24.18 -24.85 -14.37
N GLY A 128 -22.92 -25.04 -14.77
CA GLY A 128 -22.09 -24.03 -15.42
C GLY A 128 -21.19 -23.26 -14.46
N GLY A 129 -20.04 -22.82 -14.98
CA GLY A 129 -19.01 -22.13 -14.22
C GLY A 129 -18.20 -23.06 -13.29
N ALA A 130 -17.42 -22.46 -12.41
CA ALA A 130 -16.56 -23.15 -11.45
C ALA A 130 -16.57 -22.46 -10.09
N THR A 131 -16.34 -23.22 -9.03
CA THR A 131 -16.01 -22.69 -7.71
C THR A 131 -14.50 -22.48 -7.64
N LEU A 132 -14.11 -21.24 -7.42
CA LEU A 132 -12.76 -20.78 -7.13
C LEU A 132 -12.55 -20.79 -5.62
N GLU A 133 -11.49 -21.47 -5.18
CA GLU A 133 -10.95 -21.40 -3.83
C GLU A 133 -9.46 -21.03 -3.91
N ALA A 134 -9.03 -19.99 -3.20
CA ALA A 134 -7.63 -19.55 -3.19
C ALA A 134 -7.33 -18.73 -1.93
N THR A 135 -6.09 -18.82 -1.45
CA THR A 135 -5.59 -17.89 -0.43
C THR A 135 -5.02 -16.65 -1.13
N VAL A 136 -5.61 -15.50 -0.85
CA VAL A 136 -5.25 -14.23 -1.50
C VAL A 136 -5.04 -13.15 -0.46
N ASP A 137 -4.24 -12.15 -0.82
CA ASP A 137 -4.00 -10.97 0.01
C ASP A 137 -5.27 -10.10 0.06
N ASP A 138 -5.79 -9.81 1.26
CA ASP A 138 -6.89 -8.85 1.47
C ASP A 138 -6.37 -7.42 1.33
N ASN A 139 -6.30 -6.97 0.09
CA ASN A 139 -5.80 -5.65 -0.24
C ASN A 139 -6.62 -5.00 -1.36
N ARG A 140 -6.28 -3.75 -1.65
CA ARG A 140 -6.92 -2.98 -2.71
C ARG A 140 -6.75 -3.60 -4.10
N ALA A 141 -5.68 -4.34 -4.36
CA ALA A 141 -5.47 -5.02 -5.64
C ALA A 141 -6.49 -6.14 -5.84
N LEU A 142 -6.79 -6.93 -4.81
CA LEU A 142 -7.87 -7.91 -4.83
C LEU A 142 -9.22 -7.25 -5.11
N MET A 143 -9.56 -6.16 -4.39
CA MET A 143 -10.82 -5.45 -4.62
C MET A 143 -10.92 -4.92 -6.06
N SER A 144 -9.85 -4.32 -6.58
CA SER A 144 -9.80 -3.81 -7.96
C SER A 144 -9.98 -4.93 -8.99
N TRP A 145 -9.35 -6.08 -8.75
CA TRP A 145 -9.53 -7.27 -9.58
C TRP A 145 -10.97 -7.76 -9.54
N LEU A 146 -11.59 -7.90 -8.36
CA LEU A 146 -13.00 -8.33 -8.22
C LEU A 146 -13.96 -7.42 -8.99
N LEU A 147 -13.78 -6.11 -8.89
CA LEU A 147 -14.60 -5.13 -9.60
C LEU A 147 -14.44 -5.23 -11.12
N SER A 148 -13.22 -5.47 -11.60
CA SER A 148 -12.96 -5.70 -13.03
C SER A 148 -13.67 -6.94 -13.56
N GLN A 149 -14.03 -7.89 -12.68
CA GLN A 149 -14.74 -9.13 -13.01
C GLN A 149 -16.20 -9.11 -12.55
N ALA A 150 -16.79 -7.98 -12.13
CA ALA A 150 -18.07 -7.92 -11.42
C ALA A 150 -19.28 -8.57 -12.13
N GLY A 151 -19.20 -8.82 -13.45
CA GLY A 151 -20.22 -9.57 -14.21
C GLY A 151 -19.98 -11.08 -14.32
N SER A 152 -18.79 -11.57 -13.98
CA SER A 152 -18.32 -12.95 -14.20
C SER A 152 -17.95 -13.67 -12.90
N ILE A 153 -18.06 -13.01 -11.74
CA ILE A 153 -17.73 -13.58 -10.44
C ILE A 153 -18.81 -13.30 -9.39
N ARG A 154 -18.99 -14.24 -8.47
CA ARG A 154 -19.85 -14.12 -7.29
C ARG A 154 -19.10 -14.58 -6.06
N VAL A 155 -18.65 -13.64 -5.25
CA VAL A 155 -17.96 -13.91 -3.97
C VAL A 155 -18.94 -14.56 -2.99
N GLN A 156 -18.54 -15.70 -2.43
CA GLN A 156 -19.30 -16.45 -1.43
C GLN A 156 -18.71 -16.26 -0.02
N ALA A 157 -17.38 -16.26 0.09
CA ALA A 157 -16.65 -15.98 1.34
C ALA A 157 -15.30 -15.28 1.04
N PRO A 158 -14.78 -14.46 1.97
CA PRO A 158 -15.40 -14.08 3.24
C PRO A 158 -16.58 -13.09 3.07
N GLN A 159 -17.52 -13.10 4.02
CA GLN A 159 -18.73 -12.29 3.95
C GLN A 159 -18.43 -10.79 3.96
N ALA A 160 -17.39 -10.37 4.70
CA ALA A 160 -16.95 -8.98 4.77
C ALA A 160 -16.55 -8.44 3.38
N LEU A 161 -15.73 -9.21 2.64
CA LEU A 161 -15.30 -8.87 1.28
C LEU A 161 -16.49 -8.77 0.33
N ARG A 162 -17.43 -9.71 0.41
CA ARG A 162 -18.66 -9.69 -0.39
C ARG A 162 -19.49 -8.43 -0.12
N LEU A 163 -19.67 -8.04 1.15
CA LEU A 163 -20.43 -6.85 1.52
C LEU A 163 -19.74 -5.58 1.00
N ALA A 164 -18.42 -5.48 1.13
CA ALA A 164 -17.64 -4.36 0.61
C ALA A 164 -17.76 -4.23 -0.93
N LEU A 165 -17.66 -5.36 -1.66
CA LEU A 165 -17.85 -5.38 -3.11
C LEU A 165 -19.25 -4.88 -3.51
N LEU A 166 -20.30 -5.33 -2.82
CA LEU A 166 -21.67 -4.92 -3.10
C LEU A 166 -21.90 -3.44 -2.79
N GLU A 167 -21.36 -2.93 -1.69
CA GLU A 167 -21.44 -1.51 -1.36
C GLU A 167 -20.79 -0.66 -2.45
N GLN A 168 -19.59 -1.03 -2.91
CA GLN A 168 -18.89 -0.26 -3.93
C GLN A 168 -19.62 -0.29 -5.28
N LEU A 169 -20.18 -1.44 -5.67
CA LEU A 169 -21.00 -1.54 -6.89
C LEU A 169 -22.28 -0.69 -6.80
N ARG A 170 -22.94 -0.65 -5.64
CA ARG A 170 -24.12 0.21 -5.41
C ARG A 170 -23.76 1.69 -5.49
N GLN A 171 -22.65 2.10 -4.89
CA GLN A 171 -22.16 3.47 -4.99
C GLN A 171 -21.86 3.85 -6.44
N SER A 172 -21.19 2.97 -7.19
CA SER A 172 -20.91 3.19 -8.61
C SER A 172 -22.21 3.31 -9.41
N LEU A 173 -23.18 2.42 -9.19
CA LEU A 173 -24.47 2.48 -9.87
C LEU A 173 -25.22 3.78 -9.55
N ALA A 174 -25.29 4.14 -8.26
CA ALA A 174 -25.94 5.38 -7.82
C ALA A 174 -25.33 6.62 -8.47
N LEU A 175 -24.01 6.68 -8.67
CA LEU A 175 -23.35 7.78 -9.38
C LEU A 175 -23.77 7.87 -10.86
N HIS A 176 -24.04 6.74 -11.51
CA HIS A 176 -24.50 6.73 -12.90
C HIS A 176 -26.01 6.97 -13.04
N GLU A 177 -26.81 6.54 -12.06
CA GLU A 177 -28.25 6.79 -12.02
C GLU A 177 -28.60 8.22 -11.59
N SER A 178 -27.76 8.85 -10.76
CA SER A 178 -27.92 10.26 -10.33
C SER A 178 -27.32 11.28 -11.32
N GLY A 179 -26.88 10.80 -12.48
CA GLY A 179 -26.44 11.63 -13.60
C GLY A 179 -27.57 12.51 -14.12
N HIS A 180 -27.33 13.82 -14.08
CA HIS A 180 -28.12 14.89 -14.70
C HIS A 180 -28.02 14.85 -16.22
#